data_AF-A0A7X3GXB3-F1
#
_entry.id   AF-A0A7X3GXB3-F1
#
_cell.length_a   1.000
_cell.length_b   1.000
_cell.length_c   1.000
_cell.angle_alpha   90.00
_cell.angle_beta   90.00
_cell.angle_gamma   90.00
#
_symmetry.space_group_name_H-M   'P 1'
#
loop_
_entity.id
_entity.type
_entity.pdbx_description
1 polymer ?
#
loop_
_entity_poly.entity_id
_entity_poly.type
_entity_poly.pdbx_seq_one_letter_code
_entity_poly.pdbx_strand_id
1 'polypeptide(L)'
;MSQADAATQQASAGCRPGCGACCIAPSISSPIPGMPEGKPAGMRCVQLDEHNLCRLFGDSRRPAVCEKFSYDPALCGNHRDEALSAIIQLEQLT
;
A
#
# COMPACT_ATOMS: atom_id res chain seq x y z
N MET A 1 21.74 -27.37 -11.56
CA MET A 1 22.21 -27.11 -10.18
C MET A 1 23.36 -26.11 -10.33
N SER A 2 23.32 -24.84 -9.97
CA SER A 2 22.43 -24.00 -9.14
C SER A 2 22.28 -22.65 -9.87
N GLN A 3 21.08 -22.09 -9.96
CA GLN A 3 20.61 -21.00 -9.08
C GLN A 3 21.68 -19.91 -8.91
N ALA A 4 21.49 -18.79 -9.61
CA ALA A 4 20.66 -17.67 -9.15
C ALA A 4 21.46 -16.78 -8.20
N ASP A 5 22.22 -15.87 -8.78
CA ASP A 5 22.74 -14.71 -8.07
C ASP A 5 23.07 -13.63 -9.10
N ALA A 6 22.85 -12.37 -8.73
CA ALA A 6 23.18 -11.16 -9.49
C ALA A 6 22.21 -10.70 -10.59
N ALA A 7 20.91 -11.04 -10.50
CA ALA A 7 19.88 -10.11 -10.98
C ALA A 7 19.84 -8.92 -10.02
N THR A 8 20.73 -7.96 -10.27
CA THR A 8 20.80 -6.57 -9.79
C THR A 8 19.71 -6.20 -8.77
N GLN A 9 19.94 -6.63 -7.53
CA GLN A 9 19.21 -6.21 -6.34
C GLN A 9 19.72 -4.83 -5.94
N GLN A 10 18.98 -3.78 -6.29
CA GLN A 10 19.01 -2.47 -5.61
C GLN A 10 17.97 -1.54 -6.24
N ALA A 11 16.70 -1.75 -5.89
CA ALA A 11 15.66 -0.73 -6.02
C ALA A 11 15.34 -0.22 -4.62
N SER A 12 15.83 0.99 -4.32
CA SER A 12 15.43 1.93 -3.27
C SER A 12 14.50 1.40 -2.17
N ALA A 13 15.05 1.18 -0.98
CA ALA A 13 14.35 0.74 0.24
C ALA A 13 13.32 1.78 0.75
N GLY A 14 12.20 1.96 0.05
CA GLY A 14 11.20 2.95 0.41
C GLY A 14 9.87 2.79 -0.31
N CYS A 15 8.82 3.42 0.25
CA CYS A 15 7.51 3.47 -0.37
C CYS A 15 7.63 4.08 -1.76
N ARG A 16 7.03 3.45 -2.78
CA ARG A 16 7.07 3.91 -4.17
C ARG A 16 5.89 4.86 -4.43
N PRO A 17 6.11 6.18 -4.57
CA PRO A 17 5.03 7.12 -4.87
C PRO A 17 4.34 6.72 -6.19
N GLY A 18 3.02 6.85 -6.24
CA GLY A 18 2.22 6.42 -7.39
C GLY A 18 1.82 4.94 -7.41
N CYS A 19 2.24 4.14 -6.42
CA CYS A 19 1.80 2.74 -6.29
C CYS A 19 0.31 2.65 -5.89
N GLY A 20 -0.06 3.34 -4.81
CA GLY A 20 -1.44 3.39 -4.29
C GLY A 20 -1.99 2.09 -3.70
N ALA A 21 -1.23 0.98 -3.71
CA ALA A 21 -1.75 -0.33 -3.30
C ALA A 21 -2.27 -0.35 -1.85
N CYS A 22 -1.53 0.22 -0.91
CA CYS A 22 -1.96 0.34 0.50
C CYS A 22 -3.21 1.21 0.69
N CYS A 23 -3.55 2.07 -0.28
CA CYS A 23 -4.75 2.92 -0.24
C CYS A 23 -5.94 2.30 -0.98
N ILE A 24 -5.76 1.17 -1.68
CA ILE A 24 -6.79 0.50 -2.48
C ILE A 24 -7.10 -0.87 -1.90
N ALA A 25 -6.09 -1.73 -1.74
CA ALA A 25 -6.27 -3.15 -1.46
C ALA A 25 -6.79 -3.48 -0.05
N PRO A 26 -6.16 -3.05 1.05
CA PRO A 26 -6.51 -3.56 2.38
C PRO A 26 -7.82 -2.93 2.87
N SER A 27 -8.55 -3.59 3.77
CA SER A 27 -9.55 -2.89 4.56
C SER A 27 -8.88 -2.01 5.62
N ILE A 28 -9.55 -0.93 6.00
CA ILE A 28 -9.13 -0.03 7.08
C ILE A 28 -10.35 0.21 7.94
N SER A 29 -10.36 -0.32 9.16
CA SER A 29 -11.50 -0.17 10.08
C SER A 29 -11.49 1.15 10.87
N SER A 30 -10.34 1.83 10.93
CA SER A 30 -10.23 3.14 11.60
C SER A 30 -10.72 4.27 10.67
N PRO A 31 -11.28 5.36 11.23
CA PRO A 31 -11.71 6.52 10.44
C PRO A 31 -10.58 7.10 9.56
N ILE A 32 -10.96 7.52 8.36
CA ILE A 32 -10.13 8.33 7.45
C ILE A 32 -10.87 9.65 7.22
N PRO A 33 -10.20 10.81 7.08
CA PRO A 33 -10.88 12.04 6.66
C PRO A 33 -11.69 11.81 5.37
N GLY A 34 -13.02 12.01 5.45
CA GLY A 34 -13.95 11.72 4.35
C GLY A 34 -14.46 10.28 4.27
N MET A 35 -14.02 9.37 5.15
CA MET A 35 -14.54 8.00 5.32
C MET A 35 -14.61 7.65 6.83
N PRO A 36 -15.65 8.13 7.56
CA PRO A 36 -15.72 7.96 9.02
C PRO A 36 -15.81 6.50 9.47
N GLU A 37 -16.46 5.65 8.69
CA GLU A 37 -16.58 4.20 8.96
C GLU A 37 -15.36 3.39 8.45
N GLY A 38 -14.29 4.07 8.04
CA GLY A 38 -13.12 3.45 7.44
C GLY A 38 -13.28 3.15 5.94
N LYS A 39 -12.46 2.26 5.41
CA LYS A 39 -12.36 1.91 3.99
C LYS A 39 -12.52 0.40 3.79
N PRO A 40 -13.50 -0.07 3.01
CA PRO A 40 -13.58 -1.46 2.59
C PRO A 40 -12.34 -1.91 1.81
N ALA A 41 -12.05 -3.22 1.85
CA ALA A 41 -11.03 -3.82 1.01
C ALA A 41 -11.36 -3.65 -0.48
N GLY A 42 -10.34 -3.47 -1.32
CA GLY A 42 -10.47 -3.23 -2.76
C GLY A 42 -11.06 -1.86 -3.15
N MET A 43 -11.64 -1.11 -2.21
CA MET A 43 -12.16 0.23 -2.47
C MET A 43 -11.03 1.26 -2.47
N ARG A 44 -11.04 2.15 -3.48
CA ARG A 44 -10.12 3.29 -3.56
C ARG A 44 -10.40 4.30 -2.43
N CYS A 45 -9.38 4.61 -1.63
CA CYS A 45 -9.46 5.63 -0.59
C CYS A 45 -9.79 7.01 -1.17
N VAL A 46 -10.68 7.78 -0.52
CA VAL A 46 -11.04 9.15 -0.92
C VAL A 46 -9.85 10.13 -0.93
N GLN A 47 -8.78 9.80 -0.19
CA GLN A 47 -7.56 10.60 -0.10
C GLN A 47 -6.53 10.26 -1.18
N LEU A 48 -6.82 9.30 -2.06
CA LEU A 48 -5.92 8.91 -3.15
C LEU A 48 -6.26 9.69 -4.43
N ASP A 49 -5.38 10.60 -4.84
CA ASP A 49 -5.57 11.45 -6.03
C ASP A 49 -5.44 10.67 -7.35
N GLU A 50 -5.66 11.31 -8.50
CA GLU A 50 -5.58 10.64 -9.81
C GLU A 50 -4.20 10.04 -10.15
N HIS A 51 -3.13 10.49 -9.49
CA HIS A 51 -1.76 10.00 -9.66
C HIS A 51 -1.39 8.88 -8.68
N ASN A 52 -2.35 8.40 -7.88
CA ASN A 52 -2.14 7.44 -6.80
C ASN A 52 -1.17 7.95 -5.71
N LEU A 53 -1.21 9.24 -5.42
CA LEU A 53 -0.56 9.86 -4.27
C LEU A 53 -1.59 10.10 -3.17
N CYS A 54 -1.23 9.74 -1.93
CA CYS A 54 -2.09 9.99 -0.78
C CYS A 54 -1.98 11.46 -0.37
N ARG A 55 -3.09 12.19 -0.40
CA ARG A 55 -3.18 13.61 -0.05
C ARG A 55 -2.83 13.91 1.41
N LEU A 56 -2.82 12.89 2.26
CA LEU A 56 -2.47 13.01 3.68
C LEU A 56 -1.03 12.59 3.99
N PHE A 57 -0.19 12.29 2.99
CA PHE A 57 1.19 11.89 3.26
C PHE A 57 1.96 13.03 3.97
N GLY A 58 2.41 12.78 5.21
CA GLY A 58 3.09 13.79 6.04
C GLY A 58 2.15 14.75 6.79
N ASP A 59 0.83 14.59 6.64
CA ASP A 59 -0.17 15.40 7.35
C ASP A 59 -0.58 14.71 8.65
N SER A 60 -0.72 15.49 9.74
CA SER A 60 -1.18 15.01 11.05
C SER A 60 -2.56 14.34 11.06
N ARG A 61 -3.38 14.56 10.02
CA ARG A 61 -4.70 13.94 9.85
C ARG A 61 -4.60 12.55 9.22
N ARG A 62 -3.42 12.09 8.80
CA ARG A 62 -3.21 10.75 8.28
C ARG A 62 -3.51 9.73 9.39
N PRO A 63 -4.38 8.74 9.15
CA PRO A 63 -4.69 7.75 10.18
C PRO A 63 -3.43 6.97 10.60
N ALA A 64 -3.30 6.71 11.90
CA ALA A 64 -2.13 6.04 12.47
C ALA A 64 -1.85 4.67 11.82
N VAL A 65 -2.88 3.93 11.40
CA VAL A 65 -2.72 2.66 10.67
C VAL A 65 -2.05 2.86 9.31
N CYS A 66 -2.38 3.95 8.60
CA CYS A 66 -1.75 4.30 7.34
C CYS A 66 -0.30 4.77 7.52
N GLU A 67 0.05 5.34 8.67
CA GLU A 67 1.43 5.71 9.02
C GLU A 67 2.29 4.49 9.38
N LYS A 68 1.70 3.51 10.06
CA LYS A 68 2.34 2.24 10.40
C LYS A 68 2.61 1.35 9.19
N PHE A 69 1.94 1.60 8.07
CA PHE A 69 2.19 0.88 6.82
C PHE A 69 3.49 1.39 6.17
N SER A 70 4.61 0.72 6.49
CA SER A 70 5.91 0.95 5.85
C SER A 70 6.09 0.09 4.61
N TYR A 71 7.08 0.44 3.78
CA TYR A 71 7.49 -0.41 2.67
C TYR A 71 8.03 -1.75 3.19
N ASP A 72 7.53 -2.82 2.62
CA ASP A 72 8.03 -4.19 2.79
C ASP A 72 8.22 -4.78 1.39
N PRO A 73 9.44 -5.18 1.00
CA PRO A 73 9.71 -5.71 -0.34
C PRO A 73 8.93 -7.00 -0.65
N ALA A 74 8.67 -7.85 0.34
CA ALA A 74 7.91 -9.08 0.16
C ALA A 74 6.43 -8.78 -0.15
N LEU A 75 5.88 -7.72 0.43
CA LEU A 75 4.50 -7.29 0.21
C LEU A 75 4.35 -6.37 -1.01
N CYS A 76 5.29 -5.43 -1.20
CA CYS A 76 5.18 -4.35 -2.17
C CYS A 76 5.70 -4.72 -3.57
N GLY A 77 6.56 -5.73 -3.67
CA GLY A 77 7.13 -6.19 -4.94
C GLY A 77 7.79 -5.10 -5.78
N ASN A 78 7.93 -5.38 -7.07
CA ASN A 78 8.54 -4.46 -8.04
C ASN A 78 7.50 -3.59 -8.76
N HIS A 79 6.29 -4.11 -8.97
CA HIS A 79 5.19 -3.41 -9.60
C HIS A 79 3.99 -3.18 -8.67
N ARG A 80 3.11 -2.22 -8.99
CA ARG A 80 1.92 -1.94 -8.17
C ARG A 80 0.93 -3.10 -8.18
N ASP A 81 0.87 -3.84 -9.28
CA ASP A 81 -0.06 -4.97 -9.43
C ASP A 81 0.34 -6.15 -8.54
N GLU A 82 1.65 -6.34 -8.33
CA GLU A 82 2.18 -7.29 -7.34
C GLU A 82 1.71 -6.89 -5.94
N ALA A 83 1.91 -5.62 -5.57
CA ALA A 83 1.49 -5.11 -4.26
C ALA A 83 -0.03 -5.24 -4.04
N LEU A 84 -0.84 -4.88 -5.04
CA LEU A 84 -2.29 -5.03 -4.98
C LEU A 84 -2.68 -6.50 -4.78
N SER A 85 -2.10 -7.40 -5.58
CA SER A 85 -2.40 -8.83 -5.52
C SER A 85 -2.02 -9.42 -4.16
N ALA A 86 -0.82 -9.11 -3.66
CA ALA A 86 -0.34 -9.63 -2.39
C ALA A 86 -1.20 -9.15 -1.20
N ILE A 87 -1.55 -7.85 -1.16
CA ILE A 87 -2.38 -7.32 -0.07
C ILE A 87 -3.80 -7.90 -0.14
N ILE A 88 -4.39 -8.04 -1.34
CA ILE A 88 -5.71 -8.66 -1.52
C ILE A 88 -5.69 -10.11 -1.05
N GLN A 89 -4.63 -10.86 -1.36
CA GLN A 89 -4.48 -12.24 -0.90
C GLN A 89 -4.43 -12.31 0.63
N LEU A 90 -3.65 -11.44 1.28
CA LEU A 90 -3.59 -11.40 2.75
C LEU A 90 -4.94 -11.07 3.37
N GLU A 91 -5.68 -10.13 2.80
CA GLU A 91 -7.03 -9.76 3.25
C GLU A 91 -8.02 -10.94 3.18
N GLN A 92 -7.86 -11.83 2.21
CA GLN A 92 -8.72 -13.02 2.06
C GLN A 92 -8.41 -14.13 3.06
N LEU A 93 -7.26 -14.06 3.73
CA LEU A 93 -6.84 -15.05 4.74
C LEU A 93 -7.27 -14.69 6.16
N THR A 94 -7.98 -13.58 6.35
CA THR A 94 -8.47 -13.06 7.63
C THR A 94 -9.98 -12.94 7.65
#